data_AF-A0A7X5KND8-F1
#
_entry.id   AF-A0A7X5KND8-F1
#
_cell.length_a   1.000
_cell.length_b   1.000
_cell.length_c   1.000
_cell.angle_alpha   90.00
_cell.angle_beta   90.00
_cell.angle_gamma   90.00
#
_symmetry.space_group_name_H-M   'P 1'
#
loop_
_entity.id
_entity.type
_entity.pdbx_description
1 polymer ?
#
loop_
_entity_poly.entity_id
_entity_poly.type
_entity_poly.pdbx_seq_one_letter_code
_entity_poly.pdbx_strand_id
1 'polypeptide(L)'
;MNTSPIRILGIAPYEGMKTMMQNIASKREDIALSVFVGDLEKGVEIAKQYDTSNIDVIVSRGGTAEMLNQAVNVPIIEITLTVYDILRAIKLMENFSDKYAIIGFPSITRTAHTLCDLLQYDIDIYTIHSTEEAKGKLMELKANGYHMVICDMVTNTLAKTLGLNSILITSGIESIEDAFDQAIKATTNHRKLINEKNLYSELLMHQKADTILFDPSGAVLYSTLQADQADVLSLIEKELLSTLESGERKVAKNLNGNLIFIEGQTFEANEERYAVFYVTANNIPVTSNKYGIRYHSKSDLLNDPFNSFFSSTQTTSTQATIDAFNKTSSPIVVIGEEGTGKEQVAGLIYTQSRLQNNPFIVIDFALMNDKHWSFLTNHYNTPLNDNGNTIYFKNIEHLDDAKFKQMFSTIMETNLCKRNRVLFSFTSNPQRQLPDKCKRLMNDLSCLSINLEPLRNRREELPSLSSIYISTLNVTLAKQIIGFESDAMALMQAFEWNQNLTQLKRVLQQLVTVTTTPYIKAEEAARVLDYERKQTAAAPASEGAEAASGFDINRTLDEINKDIVQQILEEVNGNQTMAAKRLGISRTTIWRLLKAGQ
;
A
#
# COMPACT_ATOMS: atom_id res chain seq x y z
N MET A 1 28.51 15.21 23.46
CA MET A 1 27.86 15.90 22.34
C MET A 1 28.16 17.37 22.49
N ASN A 2 28.99 17.97 21.61
CA ASN A 2 29.14 19.43 21.57
C ASN A 2 27.82 20.00 21.06
N THR A 3 26.90 20.33 21.96
CA THR A 3 25.68 21.06 21.61
C THR A 3 26.08 22.49 21.29
N SER A 4 25.78 22.93 20.08
CA SER A 4 25.95 24.33 19.69
C SER A 4 25.28 25.25 20.70
N PRO A 5 25.90 26.40 21.03
CA PRO A 5 25.35 27.34 22.00
C PRO A 5 23.95 27.78 21.54
N ILE A 6 23.07 27.99 22.51
CA ILE A 6 21.69 28.39 22.24
C ILE A 6 21.68 29.87 21.87
N ARG A 7 21.11 30.19 20.71
CA ARG A 7 21.09 31.55 20.16
C ARG A 7 19.90 32.27 20.77
N ILE A 8 20.21 33.18 21.68
CA ILE A 8 19.21 33.96 22.42
C ILE A 8 19.19 35.38 21.85
N LEU A 9 18.00 35.87 21.49
CA LEU A 9 17.76 37.29 21.27
C LEU A 9 17.22 37.92 22.55
N GLY A 10 18.03 38.76 23.19
CA GLY A 10 17.63 39.56 24.33
C GLY A 10 17.01 40.88 23.90
N ILE A 11 15.79 41.16 24.32
CA ILE A 11 15.14 42.46 24.13
C ILE A 11 14.96 43.10 25.50
N ALA A 12 15.87 44.03 25.81
CA ALA A 12 15.92 44.71 27.08
C ALA A 12 15.11 46.02 27.06
N PRO A 13 14.19 46.26 28.01
CA PRO A 13 13.45 47.52 28.07
C PRO A 13 14.32 48.75 28.39
N TYR A 14 15.52 48.55 28.95
CA TYR A 14 16.45 49.63 29.30
C TYR A 14 17.91 49.18 29.23
N GLU A 15 18.84 50.13 29.05
CA GLU A 15 20.28 49.86 28.86
C GLU A 15 20.91 49.06 30.00
N GLY A 16 20.57 49.36 31.26
CA GLY A 16 21.12 48.64 32.41
C GLY A 16 20.84 47.12 32.37
N MET A 17 19.66 46.69 31.91
CA MET A 17 19.34 45.28 31.77
C MET A 17 20.12 44.65 30.61
N LYS A 18 20.31 45.36 29.50
CA LYS A 18 21.15 44.89 28.39
C LYS A 18 22.57 44.62 28.86
N THR A 19 23.17 45.54 29.63
CA THR A 19 24.52 45.34 30.18
C THR A 19 24.57 44.14 31.13
N MET A 20 23.54 43.94 31.98
CA MET A 20 23.47 42.77 32.85
C MET A 20 23.38 41.46 32.06
N MET A 21 22.49 41.40 31.05
CA MET A 21 22.36 40.23 30.18
C MET A 21 23.68 39.89 29.47
N GLN A 22 24.39 40.91 28.94
CA GLN A 22 25.70 40.75 28.31
C GLN A 22 26.77 40.23 29.30
N ASN A 23 26.80 40.77 30.52
CA ASN A 23 27.75 40.37 31.56
C ASN A 23 27.51 38.96 32.10
N ILE A 24 26.25 38.51 32.16
CA ILE A 24 25.90 37.15 32.57
C ILE A 24 26.24 36.19 31.43
N ALA A 25 25.88 36.51 30.19
CA ALA A 25 26.18 35.67 29.05
C ALA A 25 27.67 35.55 28.74
N SER A 26 28.50 36.57 29.00
CA SER A 26 29.95 36.48 28.79
C SER A 26 30.65 35.47 29.71
N LYS A 27 30.00 35.08 30.81
CA LYS A 27 30.48 34.05 31.75
C LYS A 27 29.98 32.65 31.39
N ARG A 28 29.22 32.51 30.30
CA ARG A 28 28.48 31.32 29.91
C ARG A 28 28.87 30.88 28.50
N GLU A 29 29.33 29.64 28.37
CA GLU A 29 29.72 29.06 27.07
C GLU A 29 28.53 28.41 26.33
N ASP A 30 27.41 28.21 27.03
CA ASP A 30 26.19 27.55 26.54
C ASP A 30 25.23 28.50 25.79
N ILE A 31 25.50 29.82 25.79
CA ILE A 31 24.63 30.86 25.22
C ILE A 31 25.38 31.70 24.18
N ALA A 32 24.76 31.88 23.02
CA ALA A 32 25.14 32.89 22.04
C ALA A 32 24.11 34.02 22.08
N LEU A 33 24.44 35.13 22.75
CA LEU A 33 23.50 36.21 23.04
C LEU A 33 23.66 37.40 22.09
N SER A 34 22.55 37.81 21.45
CA SER A 34 22.41 39.11 20.80
C SER A 34 21.42 39.96 21.61
N VAL A 35 21.80 41.14 22.10
CA VAL A 35 20.90 41.99 22.91
C VAL A 35 20.69 43.36 22.32
N PHE A 36 19.44 43.79 22.29
CA PHE A 36 19.04 45.14 21.87
C PHE A 36 18.19 45.82 22.96
N VAL A 37 18.15 47.14 22.91
CA VAL A 37 17.26 47.93 23.78
C VAL A 37 16.02 48.33 23.01
N GLY A 38 14.86 47.89 23.52
CA GLY A 38 13.56 48.20 22.96
C GLY A 38 12.46 47.90 23.98
N ASP A 39 11.65 48.90 24.29
CA ASP A 39 10.48 48.81 25.12
C ASP A 39 9.20 48.73 24.26
N LEU A 40 8.25 47.89 24.67
CA LEU A 40 6.94 47.75 24.04
C LEU A 40 7.05 47.57 22.50
N GLU A 41 6.45 48.48 21.74
CA GLU A 41 6.40 48.47 20.26
C GLU A 41 7.79 48.45 19.63
N LYS A 42 8.74 49.22 20.17
CA LYS A 42 10.12 49.28 19.66
C LYS A 42 10.82 47.93 19.82
N GLY A 43 10.52 47.19 20.89
CA GLY A 43 11.01 45.83 21.07
C GLY A 43 10.48 44.88 19.99
N VAL A 44 9.19 44.97 19.67
CA VAL A 44 8.54 44.16 18.62
C VAL A 44 9.11 44.48 17.23
N GLU A 45 9.35 45.75 16.92
CA GLU A 45 9.97 46.15 15.64
C GLU A 45 11.35 45.54 15.47
N ILE A 46 12.19 45.59 16.50
CA ILE A 46 13.52 44.98 16.49
C ILE A 46 13.42 43.46 16.27
N ALA A 47 12.49 42.78 16.96
CA ALA A 47 12.30 41.34 16.81
C ALA A 47 11.87 40.94 15.38
N LYS A 48 11.02 41.75 14.73
CA LYS A 48 10.54 41.50 13.36
C LYS A 48 11.60 41.77 12.30
N GLN A 49 12.47 42.75 12.52
CA GLN A 49 13.56 43.08 11.60
C GLN A 49 14.73 42.10 11.70
N TYR A 50 14.87 41.43 12.83
CA TYR A 50 15.92 40.45 13.06
C TYR A 50 15.60 39.12 12.35
N ASP A 51 16.63 38.45 11.83
CA ASP A 51 16.48 37.17 11.15
C ASP A 51 16.07 36.06 12.14
N THR A 52 14.78 35.74 12.14
CA THR A 52 14.18 34.73 13.03
C THR A 52 14.70 33.31 12.76
N SER A 53 15.30 33.03 11.60
CA SER A 53 15.87 31.72 11.27
C SER A 53 17.16 31.41 12.04
N ASN A 54 17.79 32.45 12.62
CA ASN A 54 19.03 32.33 13.38
C ASN A 54 18.85 32.45 14.90
N ILE A 55 17.60 32.47 15.38
CA ILE A 55 17.27 32.60 16.81
C ILE A 55 16.56 31.34 17.27
N ASP A 56 16.95 30.81 18.43
CA ASP A 56 16.25 29.69 19.04
C ASP A 56 15.16 30.16 20.03
N VAL A 57 15.39 31.27 20.73
CA VAL A 57 14.48 31.80 21.76
C VAL A 57 14.69 33.30 21.99
N ILE A 58 13.62 34.01 22.35
CA ILE A 58 13.67 35.43 22.73
C ILE A 58 13.52 35.54 24.25
N VAL A 59 14.34 36.39 24.87
CA VAL A 59 14.25 36.69 26.31
C VAL A 59 13.95 38.18 26.48
N SER A 60 12.85 38.50 27.14
CA SER A 60 12.43 39.89 27.42
C SER A 60 11.71 39.98 28.77
N ARG A 61 11.09 41.11 29.08
CA ARG A 61 10.53 41.37 30.42
C ARG A 61 9.21 42.14 30.37
N GLY A 62 8.22 41.71 31.15
CA GLY A 62 6.95 42.43 31.36
C GLY A 62 6.19 42.66 30.06
N GLY A 63 5.56 43.83 29.93
CA GLY A 63 4.73 44.18 28.76
C GLY A 63 5.41 44.01 27.40
N THR A 64 6.74 44.21 27.30
CA THR A 64 7.46 43.94 26.05
C THR A 64 7.44 42.45 25.69
N ALA A 65 7.60 41.55 26.67
CA ALA A 65 7.54 40.10 26.45
C ALA A 65 6.14 39.65 26.04
N GLU A 66 5.11 40.21 26.68
CA GLU A 66 3.70 39.93 26.34
C GLU A 66 3.36 40.35 24.90
N MET A 67 3.78 41.55 24.48
CA MET A 67 3.58 42.04 23.11
C MET A 67 4.35 41.20 22.08
N LEU A 68 5.57 40.78 22.40
CA LEU A 68 6.33 39.90 21.53
C LEU A 68 5.63 38.55 21.37
N ASN A 69 5.04 37.99 22.43
CA ASN A 69 4.43 36.66 22.40
C ASN A 69 3.23 36.59 21.46
N GLN A 70 2.58 37.74 21.21
CA GLN A 70 1.49 37.87 20.25
C GLN A 70 1.97 38.17 18.82
N ALA A 71 3.21 38.64 18.66
CA ALA A 71 3.70 39.24 17.41
C ALA A 71 4.73 38.39 16.65
N VAL A 72 5.36 37.39 17.29
CA VAL A 72 6.38 36.53 16.67
C VAL A 72 6.13 35.05 16.93
N ASN A 73 6.64 34.20 16.03
CA ASN A 73 6.50 32.73 16.11
C ASN A 73 7.66 32.03 16.83
N VAL A 74 8.61 32.79 17.36
CA VAL A 74 9.76 32.27 18.13
C VAL A 74 9.35 32.17 19.60
N PRO A 75 9.69 31.10 20.33
CA PRO A 75 9.36 30.97 21.74
C PRO A 75 9.96 32.11 22.57
N ILE A 76 9.19 32.57 23.56
CA ILE A 76 9.54 33.70 24.40
C ILE A 76 9.62 33.27 25.86
N ILE A 77 10.71 33.64 26.51
CA ILE A 77 10.87 33.49 27.96
C ILE A 77 10.85 34.87 28.59
N GLU A 78 9.89 35.07 29.48
CA GLU A 78 9.77 36.30 30.25
C GLU A 78 10.69 36.26 31.48
N ILE A 79 11.44 37.32 31.69
CA ILE A 79 12.17 37.58 32.94
C ILE A 79 11.16 38.07 33.97
N THR A 80 10.71 37.18 34.84
CA THR A 80 9.80 37.53 35.93
C THR A 80 10.53 38.25 37.05
N LEU A 81 9.85 39.19 37.71
CA LEU A 81 10.38 39.84 38.91
C LEU A 81 10.35 38.88 40.10
N THR A 82 11.42 38.91 40.90
CA THR A 82 11.50 38.13 42.14
C THR A 82 11.09 38.97 43.35
N VAL A 83 10.82 38.28 44.46
CA VAL A 83 10.58 38.90 45.77
C VAL A 83 11.77 39.79 46.18
N TYR A 84 13.00 39.38 45.86
CA TYR A 84 14.22 40.14 46.17
C TYR A 84 14.32 41.45 45.39
N ASP A 85 13.82 41.49 44.15
CA ASP A 85 13.84 42.69 43.30
C ASP A 85 12.98 43.80 43.92
N ILE A 86 11.78 43.44 44.37
CA ILE A 86 10.85 44.38 45.03
C ILE A 86 11.40 44.78 46.40
N LEU A 87 11.93 43.82 47.17
CA LEU A 87 12.52 44.12 48.47
C LEU A 87 13.72 45.09 48.37
N ARG A 88 14.60 44.93 47.37
CA ARG A 88 15.68 45.87 47.09
C ARG A 88 15.15 47.28 46.80
N ALA A 89 14.09 47.40 46.01
CA ALA A 89 13.47 48.69 45.72
C ALA A 89 12.88 49.34 46.98
N ILE A 90 12.18 48.57 47.83
CA ILE A 90 11.65 49.05 49.12
C ILE A 90 12.80 49.49 50.04
N LYS A 91 13.88 48.71 50.13
CA LYS A 91 15.04 49.06 50.96
C LYS A 91 15.80 50.29 50.48
N LEU A 92 15.83 50.57 49.18
CA LEU A 92 16.38 51.82 48.65
C LEU A 92 15.54 53.03 49.09
N MET A 93 14.23 52.86 49.24
CA MET A 93 13.32 53.93 49.68
C MET A 93 13.47 54.31 51.16
N GLU A 94 13.95 53.41 52.04
CA GLU A 94 14.17 53.72 53.46
C GLU A 94 15.17 54.88 53.67
N ASN A 95 16.00 55.19 52.66
CA ASN A 95 16.93 56.32 52.70
C ASN A 95 16.28 57.68 52.40
N PHE A 96 15.00 57.71 52.01
CA PHE A 96 14.25 58.92 51.69
C PHE A 96 13.21 59.19 52.77
N SER A 97 13.10 60.45 53.20
CA SER A 97 12.12 60.90 54.21
C SER A 97 10.75 61.25 53.62
N ASP A 98 10.63 61.28 52.29
CA ASP A 98 9.44 61.74 51.60
C ASP A 98 8.37 60.65 51.48
N LYS A 99 7.10 61.06 51.39
CA LYS A 99 5.98 60.14 51.18
C LYS A 99 6.09 59.47 49.81
N TYR A 100 6.05 58.13 49.81
CA TYR A 100 6.18 57.33 48.60
C TYR A 100 5.09 56.25 48.49
N ALA A 101 4.85 55.81 47.25
CA ALA A 101 3.90 54.75 46.94
C ALA A 101 4.49 53.75 45.94
N ILE A 102 4.00 52.52 45.97
CA ILE A 102 4.31 51.50 44.96
C ILE A 102 3.16 51.50 43.95
N ILE A 103 3.48 51.62 42.66
CA ILE A 103 2.50 51.57 41.57
C ILE A 103 2.98 50.59 40.50
N GLY A 104 2.10 49.68 40.07
CA GLY A 104 2.45 48.73 39.04
C GLY A 104 1.33 47.77 38.68
N PHE A 105 1.64 46.87 37.75
CA PHE A 105 0.74 45.82 37.31
C PHE A 105 0.56 44.73 38.39
N PRO A 106 -0.49 43.89 38.30
CA PRO A 106 -0.80 42.87 39.30
C PRO A 106 0.36 41.93 39.67
N SER A 107 1.25 41.64 38.72
CA SER A 107 2.45 40.81 38.94
C SER A 107 3.42 41.41 39.97
N ILE A 108 3.47 42.74 40.04
CA ILE A 108 4.31 43.49 40.96
C ILE A 108 3.57 43.73 42.28
N THR A 109 2.34 44.25 42.21
CA THR A 109 1.62 44.69 43.40
C THR A 109 1.21 43.54 44.31
N ARG A 110 0.85 42.37 43.76
CA ARG A 110 0.56 41.18 44.58
C ARG A 110 1.76 40.76 45.44
N THR A 111 2.95 40.79 44.84
CA THR A 111 4.20 40.46 45.53
C THR A 111 4.55 41.55 46.54
N ALA A 112 4.33 42.82 46.20
CA ALA A 112 4.52 43.95 47.11
C ALA A 112 3.59 43.88 48.33
N HIS A 113 2.30 43.58 48.15
CA HIS A 113 1.34 43.39 49.25
C HIS A 113 1.81 42.29 50.20
N THR A 114 2.16 41.12 49.64
CA THR A 114 2.66 39.98 50.42
C THR A 114 3.90 40.35 51.24
N LEU A 115 4.82 41.11 50.65
CA LEU A 115 6.04 41.58 51.33
C LEU A 115 5.74 42.61 52.42
N CYS A 116 4.87 43.58 52.15
CA CYS A 116 4.51 44.61 53.13
C CYS A 116 3.77 44.00 54.31
N ASP A 117 2.86 43.04 54.08
CA ASP A 117 2.18 42.30 55.14
C ASP A 117 3.18 41.49 55.98
N LEU A 118 4.11 40.78 55.34
CA LEU A 118 5.11 39.94 56.03
C LEU A 118 6.10 40.76 56.86
N LEU A 119 6.53 41.92 56.34
CA LEU A 119 7.53 42.79 56.96
C LEU A 119 6.90 43.89 57.84
N GLN A 120 5.57 43.96 57.90
CA GLN A 120 4.79 44.99 58.59
C GLN A 120 5.14 46.41 58.15
N TYR A 121 5.31 46.59 56.83
CA TYR A 121 5.50 47.90 56.24
C TYR A 121 4.16 48.56 55.88
N ASP A 122 4.01 49.81 56.29
CA ASP A 122 2.85 50.64 55.95
C ASP A 122 3.19 51.47 54.70
N ILE A 123 2.99 50.86 53.53
CA ILE A 123 3.29 51.46 52.22
C ILE A 123 2.03 51.42 51.37
N ASP A 124 1.68 52.55 50.77
CA ASP A 124 0.55 52.63 49.85
C ASP A 124 0.87 51.92 48.53
N ILE A 125 0.09 50.91 48.16
CA ILE A 125 0.25 50.11 46.94
C ILE A 125 -0.96 50.32 46.02
N TYR A 126 -0.70 50.71 44.77
CA TYR A 126 -1.72 50.94 43.76
C TYR A 126 -1.53 50.00 42.57
N THR A 127 -2.55 49.21 42.28
CA THR A 127 -2.55 48.30 41.13
C THR A 127 -3.16 49.00 39.92
N ILE A 128 -2.50 48.86 38.76
CA ILE A 128 -2.95 49.38 37.47
C ILE A 128 -3.05 48.25 36.45
N HIS A 129 -3.96 48.37 35.49
CA HIS A 129 -4.17 47.39 34.42
C HIS A 129 -3.88 47.95 33.02
N SER A 130 -3.70 49.27 32.89
CA SER A 130 -3.36 49.90 31.61
C SER A 130 -2.44 51.11 31.78
N THR A 131 -1.82 51.53 30.68
CA THR A 131 -0.94 52.71 30.64
C THR A 131 -1.72 54.02 30.81
N GLU A 132 -2.96 54.07 30.37
CA GLU A 132 -3.87 55.22 30.56
C GLU A 132 -4.24 55.39 32.03
N GLU A 133 -4.54 54.28 32.72
CA GLU A 133 -4.80 54.26 34.15
C GLU A 133 -3.57 54.71 34.95
N ALA A 134 -2.38 54.26 34.54
CA ALA A 134 -1.10 54.66 35.15
C ALA A 134 -0.94 56.19 35.16
N LYS A 135 -1.22 56.85 34.04
CA LYS A 135 -1.11 58.32 33.93
C LYS A 135 -2.07 59.04 34.86
N GLY A 136 -3.33 58.60 34.91
CA GLY A 136 -4.35 59.17 35.80
C GLY A 136 -3.96 59.03 37.27
N LYS A 137 -3.52 57.83 37.68
CA LYS A 137 -3.09 57.54 39.05
C LYS A 137 -1.84 58.31 39.46
N LEU A 138 -0.85 58.46 38.58
CA LEU A 138 0.34 59.26 38.88
C LEU A 138 0.01 60.74 39.13
N MET A 139 -0.95 61.32 38.40
CA MET A 139 -1.42 62.69 38.64
C MET A 139 -2.14 62.81 39.98
N GLU A 140 -2.98 61.82 40.33
CA GLU A 140 -3.66 61.74 41.63
C GLU A 140 -2.66 61.66 42.79
N LEU A 141 -1.64 60.80 42.66
CA LEU A 141 -0.57 60.67 43.67
C LEU A 141 0.20 61.99 43.84
N LYS A 142 0.53 62.66 42.74
CA LYS A 142 1.19 63.98 42.81
C LYS A 142 0.32 65.01 43.54
N ALA A 143 -0.99 65.02 43.28
CA ALA A 143 -1.94 65.92 43.96
C ALA A 143 -2.09 65.59 45.46
N ASN A 144 -1.99 64.30 45.82
CA ASN A 144 -2.05 63.80 47.19
C ASN A 144 -0.73 63.94 47.97
N GLY A 145 0.25 64.66 47.43
CA GLY A 145 1.52 64.98 48.10
C GLY A 145 2.58 63.87 48.08
N TYR A 146 2.44 62.87 47.20
CA TYR A 146 3.53 61.91 46.96
C TYR A 146 4.59 62.57 46.09
N HIS A 147 5.84 62.51 46.53
CA HIS A 147 6.99 63.05 45.79
C HIS A 147 7.81 61.98 45.08
N MET A 148 7.62 60.70 45.45
CA MET A 148 8.36 59.58 44.89
C MET A 148 7.47 58.34 44.69
N VAL A 149 7.74 57.55 43.65
CA VAL A 149 7.05 56.27 43.38
C VAL A 149 8.00 55.13 43.03
N ILE A 150 7.72 53.93 43.51
CA ILE A 150 8.38 52.69 43.03
C ILE A 150 7.50 52.10 41.93
N CYS A 151 8.09 51.80 40.75
CA CYS A 151 7.28 51.37 39.62
C CYS A 151 8.04 50.57 38.55
N ASP A 152 7.33 50.14 37.51
CA ASP A 152 7.88 49.47 36.33
C ASP A 152 8.41 50.46 35.29
N MET A 153 8.95 49.97 34.16
CA MET A 153 9.60 50.85 33.17
C MET A 153 8.61 51.82 32.50
N VAL A 154 7.39 51.36 32.21
CA VAL A 154 6.36 52.18 31.56
C VAL A 154 5.93 53.32 32.47
N THR A 155 5.62 52.99 33.73
CA THR A 155 5.21 53.98 34.73
C THR A 155 6.36 54.90 35.13
N ASN A 156 7.61 54.43 35.11
CA ASN A 156 8.81 55.23 35.36
C ASN A 156 9.00 56.31 34.29
N THR A 157 8.81 55.97 33.01
CA THR A 157 8.87 56.96 31.92
C THR A 157 7.77 58.01 32.08
N LEU A 158 6.54 57.59 32.39
CA LEU A 158 5.42 58.50 32.63
C LEU A 158 5.67 59.42 33.84
N ALA A 159 6.11 58.87 34.97
CA ALA A 159 6.41 59.63 36.18
C ALA A 159 7.43 60.74 35.93
N LYS A 160 8.51 60.43 35.20
CA LYS A 160 9.52 61.42 34.80
C LYS A 160 8.95 62.54 33.94
N THR A 161 8.09 62.23 32.96
CA THR A 161 7.44 63.26 32.12
C THR A 161 6.49 64.15 32.91
N LEU A 162 5.92 63.64 34.01
CA LEU A 162 5.06 64.40 34.93
C LEU A 162 5.85 65.14 36.02
N GLY A 163 7.19 65.03 36.03
CA GLY A 163 8.07 65.65 37.02
C GLY A 163 7.94 65.05 38.42
N LEU A 164 7.59 63.77 38.51
CA LEU A 164 7.57 62.99 39.75
C LEU A 164 8.85 62.15 39.83
N ASN A 165 9.48 62.08 41.01
CA ASN A 165 10.64 61.20 41.18
C ASN A 165 10.18 59.74 41.17
N SER A 166 10.97 58.85 40.56
CA SER A 166 10.62 57.44 40.47
C SER A 166 11.83 56.53 40.62
N ILE A 167 11.64 55.43 41.34
CA ILE A 167 12.57 54.30 41.42
C ILE A 167 12.00 53.18 40.55
N LEU A 168 12.78 52.76 39.56
CA LEU A 168 12.46 51.61 38.73
C LEU A 168 12.76 50.33 39.51
N ILE A 169 11.79 49.42 39.58
CA ILE A 169 12.05 48.05 40.00
C ILE A 169 12.85 47.38 38.88
N THR A 170 14.13 47.14 39.16
CA THR A 170 15.05 46.46 38.25
C THR A 170 15.06 44.96 38.53
N SER A 171 15.13 44.13 37.49
CA SER A 171 15.38 42.70 37.65
C SER A 171 16.82 42.46 38.15
N GLY A 172 16.95 41.60 39.15
CA GLY A 172 18.22 41.13 39.68
C GLY A 172 18.98 40.23 38.70
N ILE A 173 20.24 39.94 39.05
CA ILE A 173 21.09 39.01 38.30
C ILE A 173 20.46 37.61 38.31
N GLU A 174 19.90 37.24 39.46
CA GLU A 174 19.24 35.96 39.73
C GLU A 174 18.05 35.74 38.79
N SER A 175 17.25 36.79 38.54
CA SER A 175 16.08 36.74 37.66
C SER A 175 16.48 36.54 36.18
N ILE A 176 17.60 37.14 35.76
CA ILE A 176 18.11 36.99 34.39
C ILE A 176 18.77 35.63 34.20
N GLU A 177 19.52 35.15 35.20
CA GLU A 177 20.11 33.81 35.19
C GLU A 177 19.04 32.72 35.09
N ASP A 178 17.97 32.81 35.89
CA ASP A 178 16.86 31.87 35.83
C ASP A 178 16.16 31.88 34.45
N ALA A 179 15.92 33.07 33.89
CA ALA A 179 15.34 33.18 32.55
C ALA A 179 16.23 32.55 31.47
N PHE A 180 17.57 32.68 31.58
CA PHE A 180 18.49 32.00 30.68
C PHE A 180 18.49 30.49 30.87
N ASP A 181 18.42 29.99 32.10
CA ASP A 181 18.33 28.55 32.37
C ASP A 181 17.03 27.96 31.83
N GLN A 182 15.91 28.67 31.99
CA GLN A 182 14.63 28.30 31.40
C GLN A 182 14.69 28.29 29.87
N ALA A 183 15.31 29.31 29.27
CA ALA A 183 15.50 29.40 27.83
C ALA A 183 16.33 28.24 27.28
N ILE A 184 17.40 27.86 27.98
CA ILE A 184 18.22 26.70 27.64
C ILE A 184 17.39 25.43 27.72
N LYS A 185 16.75 25.17 28.86
CA LYS A 185 15.98 23.96 29.11
C LYS A 185 14.84 23.79 28.09
N ALA A 186 14.09 24.86 27.82
CA ALA A 186 13.00 24.85 26.84
C ALA A 186 13.52 24.55 25.43
N THR A 187 14.60 25.23 25.02
CA THR A 187 15.19 25.05 23.69
C THR A 187 15.81 23.67 23.52
N THR A 188 16.52 23.14 24.52
CA THR A 188 17.11 21.79 24.46
C THR A 188 16.02 20.73 24.32
N ASN A 189 14.94 20.85 25.08
CA ASN A 189 13.79 19.95 24.95
C ASN A 189 13.14 20.06 23.58
N HIS A 190 12.97 21.28 23.06
CA HIS A 190 12.40 21.53 21.75
C HIS A 190 13.27 20.93 20.62
N ARG A 191 14.59 21.15 20.67
CA ARG A 191 15.55 20.53 19.73
C ARG A 191 15.51 19.01 19.81
N LYS A 192 15.41 18.43 21.02
CA LYS A 192 15.30 16.98 21.19
C LYS A 192 14.04 16.43 20.52
N LEU A 193 12.89 17.07 20.74
CA LEU A 193 11.62 16.69 20.12
C LEU A 193 11.65 16.81 18.59
N ILE A 194 12.22 17.88 18.05
CA ILE A 194 12.38 18.06 16.61
C ILE A 194 13.30 16.98 16.03
N ASN A 195 14.45 16.73 16.66
CA ASN A 195 15.39 15.72 16.21
C ASN A 195 14.76 14.32 16.23
N GLU A 196 14.00 13.99 17.27
CA GLU A 196 13.28 12.73 17.40
C GLU A 196 12.20 12.59 16.32
N LYS A 197 11.40 13.64 16.07
CA LYS A 197 10.44 13.68 14.96
C LYS A 197 11.11 13.49 13.59
N ASN A 198 12.22 14.17 13.34
CA ASN A 198 12.95 14.08 12.08
C ASN A 198 13.53 12.67 11.90
N LEU A 199 14.11 12.09 12.95
CA LEU A 199 14.63 10.73 12.94
C LEU A 199 13.52 9.71 12.63
N TYR A 200 12.34 9.86 13.23
CA TYR A 200 11.19 9.00 12.92
C TYR A 200 10.70 9.19 11.48
N SER A 201 10.68 10.42 10.99
CA SER A 201 10.29 10.72 9.61
C SER A 201 11.27 10.10 8.61
N GLU A 202 12.57 10.19 8.89
CA GLU A 202 13.63 9.61 8.06
C GLU A 202 13.60 8.07 8.10
N LEU A 203 13.32 7.47 9.26
CA LEU A 203 13.10 6.03 9.39
C LEU A 203 11.94 5.57 8.50
N LEU A 204 10.81 6.29 8.52
CA LEU A 204 9.65 5.99 7.69
C LEU A 204 9.96 6.12 6.19
N MET A 205 10.72 7.14 5.78
CA MET A 205 11.16 7.30 4.38
C MET A 205 12.07 6.17 3.88
N HIS A 206 12.82 5.52 4.77
CA HIS A 206 13.68 4.38 4.44
C HIS A 206 13.00 3.02 4.55
N GLN A 207 11.70 2.98 4.91
CA GLN A 207 10.95 1.73 4.85
C GLN A 207 10.70 1.31 3.40
N LYS A 208 10.45 0.02 3.20
CA LYS A 208 10.19 -0.55 1.87
C LYS A 208 8.82 -0.18 1.31
N ALA A 209 7.90 0.25 2.17
CA ALA A 209 6.56 0.65 1.81
C ALA A 209 6.40 2.15 2.06
N ASP A 210 5.89 2.87 1.08
CA ASP A 210 5.54 4.26 1.24
C ASP A 210 4.32 4.38 2.16
N THR A 211 4.34 5.32 3.10
CA THR A 211 3.29 5.51 4.09
C THR A 211 2.61 6.84 3.88
N ILE A 212 1.28 6.84 3.86
CA ILE A 212 0.46 8.05 3.77
C ILE A 212 -0.54 8.05 4.92
N LEU A 213 -0.56 9.14 5.68
CA LEU A 213 -1.43 9.35 6.83
C LEU A 213 -2.46 10.43 6.51
N PHE A 214 -3.74 10.12 6.73
CA PHE A 214 -4.85 11.04 6.58
C PHE A 214 -5.47 11.39 7.93
N ASP A 215 -5.91 12.64 8.06
CA ASP A 215 -6.72 13.11 9.18
C ASP A 215 -8.19 12.64 9.06
N PRO A 216 -9.03 12.85 10.10
CA PRO A 216 -10.45 12.50 10.05
C PRO A 216 -11.25 13.24 8.96
N SER A 217 -10.76 14.37 8.47
CA SER A 217 -11.38 15.15 7.39
C SER A 217 -11.01 14.66 6.00
N GLY A 218 -10.02 13.77 5.90
CA GLY A 218 -9.47 13.23 4.66
C GLY A 218 -8.31 14.04 4.07
N ALA A 219 -7.71 14.97 4.82
CA ALA A 219 -6.51 15.68 4.41
C ALA A 219 -5.24 14.90 4.77
N VAL A 220 -4.21 15.01 3.91
CA VAL A 220 -2.93 14.33 4.13
C VAL A 220 -2.13 15.03 5.23
N LEU A 221 -1.90 14.35 6.35
CA LEU A 221 -1.04 14.82 7.45
C LEU A 221 0.44 14.53 7.19
N TYR A 222 0.72 13.39 6.54
CA TYR A 222 2.07 12.94 6.26
C TYR A 222 2.08 12.02 5.05
N SER A 223 3.13 12.09 4.23
CA SER A 223 3.34 11.21 3.09
C SER A 223 4.83 11.01 2.86
N THR A 224 5.25 9.75 2.70
CA THR A 224 6.58 9.41 2.17
C THR A 224 6.57 9.20 0.66
N LEU A 225 5.38 9.19 0.04
CA LEU A 225 5.22 8.94 -1.40
C LEU A 225 5.90 10.05 -2.21
N GLN A 226 6.69 9.66 -3.21
CA GLN A 226 7.33 10.61 -4.12
C GLN A 226 6.30 11.33 -5.00
N ALA A 227 6.58 12.60 -5.31
CA ALA A 227 5.66 13.50 -6.00
C ALA A 227 5.30 13.08 -7.44
N ASP A 228 6.02 12.13 -8.02
CA ASP A 228 5.79 11.58 -9.36
C ASP A 228 4.67 10.53 -9.43
N GLN A 229 4.12 10.10 -8.28
CA GLN A 229 3.07 9.08 -8.18
C GLN A 229 1.65 9.65 -7.92
N ALA A 230 1.27 10.72 -8.63
CA ALA A 230 -0.06 11.33 -8.50
C ALA A 230 -1.22 10.35 -8.77
N ASP A 231 -1.02 9.38 -9.67
CA ASP A 231 -2.01 8.34 -9.98
C ASP A 231 -2.32 7.45 -8.77
N VAL A 232 -1.31 7.16 -7.93
CA VAL A 232 -1.44 6.33 -6.72
C VAL A 232 -2.21 7.09 -5.64
N LEU A 233 -1.92 8.38 -5.45
CA LEU A 233 -2.66 9.26 -4.55
C LEU A 233 -4.15 9.30 -4.88
N SER A 234 -4.49 9.48 -6.16
CA SER A 234 -5.90 9.47 -6.61
C SER A 234 -6.62 8.14 -6.37
N LEU A 235 -5.87 7.05 -6.31
CA LEU A 235 -6.39 5.72 -6.00
C LEU A 235 -6.70 5.59 -4.52
N ILE A 236 -5.79 6.07 -3.68
CA ILE A 236 -5.92 6.02 -2.23
C ILE A 236 -7.07 6.91 -1.76
N GLU A 237 -7.23 8.09 -2.36
CA GLU A 237 -8.36 8.99 -2.07
C GLU A 237 -9.71 8.33 -2.37
N LYS A 238 -9.81 7.51 -3.44
CA LYS A 238 -11.04 6.76 -3.75
C LYS A 238 -11.33 5.64 -2.75
N GLU A 239 -10.29 5.02 -2.23
CA GLU A 239 -10.40 3.93 -1.27
C GLU A 239 -10.52 4.42 0.20
N LEU A 240 -10.21 5.70 0.47
CA LEU A 240 -10.24 6.35 1.79
C LEU A 240 -11.57 6.18 2.51
N LEU A 241 -12.67 6.62 1.88
CA LEU A 241 -14.03 6.54 2.44
C LEU A 241 -14.38 5.11 2.82
N SER A 242 -14.08 4.17 1.93
CA SER A 242 -14.38 2.76 2.14
C SER A 242 -13.52 2.10 3.23
N THR A 243 -12.32 2.62 3.49
CA THR A 243 -11.41 2.12 4.53
C THR A 243 -11.80 2.67 5.90
N LEU A 244 -12.25 3.93 5.99
CA LEU A 244 -12.82 4.52 7.20
C LEU A 244 -14.06 3.76 7.69
N GLU A 245 -14.88 3.24 6.76
CA GLU A 245 -16.07 2.43 7.09
C GLU A 245 -15.74 0.98 7.47
N SER A 246 -14.79 0.33 6.79
CA SER A 246 -14.51 -1.12 6.94
C SER A 246 -13.37 -1.48 7.90
N GLY A 247 -12.52 -0.52 8.28
CA GLY A 247 -11.46 -0.68 9.28
C GLY A 247 -10.10 -1.12 8.74
N GLU A 248 -10.07 -2.10 7.82
CA GLU A 248 -8.86 -2.59 7.14
C GLU A 248 -9.17 -2.97 5.69
N ARG A 249 -8.24 -2.70 4.77
CA ARG A 249 -8.41 -2.96 3.33
C ARG A 249 -7.09 -3.21 2.62
N LYS A 250 -7.08 -4.18 1.70
CA LYS A 250 -5.93 -4.50 0.83
C LYS A 250 -6.34 -4.42 -0.62
N VAL A 251 -5.59 -3.68 -1.42
CA VAL A 251 -5.83 -3.50 -2.85
C VAL A 251 -4.53 -3.76 -3.60
N ALA A 252 -4.56 -4.60 -4.63
CA ALA A 252 -3.45 -4.77 -5.55
C ALA A 252 -3.85 -4.23 -6.91
N LYS A 253 -3.05 -3.34 -7.49
CA LYS A 253 -3.33 -2.75 -8.80
C LYS A 253 -2.07 -2.65 -9.65
N ASN A 254 -2.25 -2.87 -10.94
CA ASN A 254 -1.18 -2.74 -11.91
C ASN A 254 -1.16 -1.30 -12.44
N LEU A 255 -0.05 -0.59 -12.25
CA LEU A 255 0.18 0.76 -12.75
C LEU A 255 1.53 0.76 -13.48
N ASN A 256 1.52 1.16 -14.76
CA ASN A 256 2.71 1.25 -15.61
C ASN A 256 3.58 -0.02 -15.70
N GLY A 257 2.98 -1.20 -15.55
CA GLY A 257 3.70 -2.48 -15.59
C GLY A 257 4.31 -2.91 -14.25
N ASN A 258 4.04 -2.18 -13.17
CA ASN A 258 4.42 -2.52 -11.80
C ASN A 258 3.17 -2.86 -10.98
N LEU A 259 3.25 -3.93 -10.19
CA LEU A 259 2.18 -4.33 -9.29
C LEU A 259 2.35 -3.58 -7.97
N ILE A 260 1.42 -2.68 -7.69
CA ILE A 260 1.39 -1.88 -6.47
C ILE A 260 0.37 -2.49 -5.51
N PHE A 261 0.81 -2.77 -4.30
CA PHE A 261 -0.04 -3.21 -3.19
C PHE A 261 -0.29 -2.03 -2.26
N ILE A 262 -1.55 -1.78 -1.95
CA ILE A 262 -2.00 -0.71 -1.06
C ILE A 262 -2.73 -1.38 0.10
N GLU A 263 -2.23 -1.21 1.31
CA GLU A 263 -2.83 -1.70 2.55
C GLU A 263 -3.27 -0.51 3.40
N GLY A 264 -4.58 -0.31 3.52
CA GLY A 264 -5.19 0.71 4.35
C GLY A 264 -5.65 0.14 5.69
N GLN A 265 -5.36 0.83 6.78
CA GLN A 265 -5.88 0.52 8.11
C GLN A 265 -6.28 1.81 8.83
N THR A 266 -7.21 1.69 9.77
CA THR A 266 -7.59 2.81 10.65
C THR A 266 -7.10 2.57 12.07
N PHE A 267 -6.71 3.64 12.76
CA PHE A 267 -6.34 3.58 14.16
C PHE A 267 -6.84 4.83 14.90
N GLU A 268 -7.01 4.72 16.22
CA GLU A 268 -7.40 5.84 17.07
C GLU A 268 -6.18 6.39 17.80
N ALA A 269 -6.02 7.70 17.77
CA ALA A 269 -5.03 8.43 18.54
C ALA A 269 -5.63 9.78 18.96
N ASN A 270 -5.32 10.29 20.15
CA ASN A 270 -5.82 11.60 20.62
C ASN A 270 -7.35 11.78 20.50
N GLU A 271 -8.14 10.73 20.73
CA GLU A 271 -9.61 10.73 20.60
C GLU A 271 -10.14 10.97 19.16
N GLU A 272 -9.26 10.90 18.16
CA GLU A 272 -9.59 11.01 16.74
C GLU A 272 -9.22 9.74 15.97
N ARG A 273 -9.95 9.48 14.88
CA ARG A 273 -9.74 8.31 14.02
C ARG A 273 -8.95 8.69 12.78
N TYR A 274 -7.77 8.11 12.64
CA TYR A 274 -6.87 8.33 11.51
C TYR A 274 -6.90 7.14 10.55
N ALA A 275 -6.61 7.40 9.28
CA ALA A 275 -6.42 6.37 8.26
C ALA A 275 -4.97 6.41 7.77
N VAL A 276 -4.31 5.24 7.75
CA VAL A 276 -2.97 5.09 7.20
C VAL A 276 -2.98 4.08 6.07
N PHE A 277 -2.30 4.42 4.98
CA PHE A 277 -2.12 3.55 3.83
C PHE A 277 -0.64 3.26 3.62
N TYR A 278 -0.31 1.98 3.45
CA TYR A 278 1.01 1.51 3.06
C TYR A 278 0.99 1.10 1.60
N VAL A 279 1.85 1.69 0.80
CA VAL A 279 2.00 1.44 -0.63
C VAL A 279 3.31 0.71 -0.85
N THR A 280 3.24 -0.52 -1.32
CA THR A 280 4.42 -1.30 -1.71
C THR A 280 4.41 -1.48 -3.23
N ALA A 281 5.34 -0.83 -3.92
CA ALA A 281 5.57 -1.07 -5.33
C ALA A 281 6.53 -2.26 -5.49
N ASN A 282 6.01 -3.39 -5.97
CA ASN A 282 6.87 -4.48 -6.38
C ASN A 282 7.15 -4.36 -7.88
N ASN A 283 8.44 -4.26 -8.22
CA ASN A 283 8.95 -4.55 -9.56
C ASN A 283 8.86 -6.06 -9.81
N ILE A 284 7.66 -6.63 -9.71
CA ILE A 284 7.39 -7.90 -10.36
C ILE A 284 7.28 -7.52 -11.84
N PRO A 285 8.18 -8.00 -12.73
CA PRO A 285 7.96 -7.82 -14.15
C PRO A 285 6.61 -8.45 -14.47
N VAL A 286 5.62 -7.60 -14.73
CA VAL A 286 4.29 -7.98 -15.19
C VAL A 286 4.46 -8.46 -16.64
N THR A 287 5.00 -9.66 -16.80
CA THR A 287 4.61 -10.55 -17.88
C THR A 287 3.56 -11.50 -17.30
N SER A 288 2.36 -10.94 -17.10
CA SER A 288 1.14 -11.49 -16.50
C SER A 288 0.53 -12.71 -17.21
N ASN A 289 1.31 -13.50 -17.95
CA ASN A 289 0.81 -14.76 -18.53
C ASN A 289 1.86 -15.85 -18.76
N LYS A 290 3.14 -15.67 -18.36
CA LYS A 290 4.23 -16.60 -18.76
C LYS A 290 4.85 -17.44 -17.64
N TYR A 291 4.46 -17.29 -16.38
CA TYR A 291 5.18 -17.88 -15.24
C TYR A 291 4.35 -18.79 -14.31
N GLY A 292 3.12 -19.13 -14.69
CA GLY A 292 2.28 -20.07 -13.94
C GLY A 292 1.65 -19.54 -12.64
N ILE A 293 1.98 -18.33 -12.16
CA ILE A 293 1.31 -17.70 -11.01
C ILE A 293 0.48 -16.50 -11.49
N ARG A 294 -0.81 -16.46 -11.16
CA ARG A 294 -1.75 -15.39 -11.52
C ARG A 294 -2.49 -14.89 -10.28
N TYR A 295 -2.70 -13.58 -10.20
CA TYR A 295 -3.46 -12.94 -9.13
C TYR A 295 -4.74 -12.35 -9.71
N HIS A 296 -5.86 -12.60 -9.05
CA HIS A 296 -7.16 -12.08 -9.45
C HIS A 296 -7.87 -11.44 -8.25
N SER A 297 -8.54 -10.32 -8.49
CA SER A 297 -9.52 -9.75 -7.57
C SER A 297 -10.92 -10.34 -7.85
N LYS A 298 -11.87 -10.05 -6.96
CA LYS A 298 -13.28 -10.40 -7.19
C LYS A 298 -13.83 -9.76 -8.46
N SER A 299 -13.49 -8.51 -8.74
CA SER A 299 -13.91 -7.83 -9.97
C SER A 299 -13.33 -8.49 -11.22
N ASP A 300 -12.06 -8.92 -11.18
CA ASP A 300 -11.43 -9.57 -12.34
C ASP A 300 -12.12 -10.89 -12.69
N LEU A 301 -12.48 -11.68 -11.67
CA LEU A 301 -13.19 -12.94 -11.86
C LEU A 301 -14.64 -12.74 -12.33
N LEU A 302 -15.36 -11.73 -11.83
CA LEU A 302 -16.73 -11.45 -12.26
C LEU A 302 -16.81 -10.88 -13.68
N ASN A 303 -15.79 -10.12 -14.09
CA ASN A 303 -15.69 -9.57 -15.44
C ASN A 303 -15.23 -10.61 -16.48
N ASP A 304 -14.72 -11.78 -16.05
CA ASP A 304 -14.45 -12.89 -16.96
C ASP A 304 -15.77 -13.45 -17.49
N PRO A 305 -16.05 -13.33 -18.81
CA PRO A 305 -17.29 -13.82 -19.40
C PRO A 305 -17.53 -15.31 -19.13
N PHE A 306 -16.46 -16.08 -18.94
CA PHE A 306 -16.52 -17.51 -18.73
C PHE A 306 -16.93 -17.90 -17.30
N ASN A 307 -16.70 -17.03 -16.32
CA ASN A 307 -17.17 -17.25 -14.95
C ASN A 307 -18.67 -16.95 -14.81
N SER A 308 -19.16 -15.92 -15.51
CA SER A 308 -20.61 -15.62 -15.59
C SER A 308 -21.40 -16.76 -16.29
N PHE A 309 -20.78 -17.38 -17.30
CA PHE A 309 -21.28 -18.56 -17.99
C PHE A 309 -21.44 -19.79 -17.06
N PHE A 310 -20.53 -19.97 -16.10
CA PHE A 310 -20.53 -21.14 -15.22
C PHE A 310 -21.39 -20.95 -13.97
N SER A 311 -21.55 -19.72 -13.46
CA SER A 311 -22.39 -19.45 -12.28
C SER A 311 -23.89 -19.66 -12.54
N SER A 312 -24.34 -19.41 -13.78
CA SER A 312 -25.74 -19.50 -14.19
C SER A 312 -26.22 -20.90 -14.55
N THR A 313 -25.30 -21.84 -14.76
CA THR A 313 -25.58 -23.17 -15.34
C THR A 313 -25.29 -24.33 -14.40
N GLN A 314 -24.83 -24.06 -13.18
CA GLN A 314 -24.59 -25.10 -12.18
C GLN A 314 -25.89 -25.75 -11.69
N THR A 315 -25.85 -27.06 -11.44
CA THR A 315 -26.93 -27.75 -10.75
C THR A 315 -27.08 -27.22 -9.32
N THR A 316 -28.33 -27.14 -8.84
CA THR A 316 -28.65 -26.71 -7.46
C THR A 316 -27.88 -27.52 -6.41
N SER A 317 -27.56 -28.78 -6.72
CA SER A 317 -26.78 -29.68 -5.85
C SER A 317 -25.33 -29.23 -5.63
N THR A 318 -24.63 -28.75 -6.67
CA THR A 318 -23.25 -28.28 -6.54
C THR A 318 -23.20 -26.95 -5.81
N GLN A 319 -24.17 -26.07 -6.05
CA GLN A 319 -24.27 -24.79 -5.34
C GLN A 319 -24.47 -25.00 -3.83
N ALA A 320 -25.39 -25.88 -3.43
CA ALA A 320 -25.61 -26.21 -2.02
C ALA A 320 -24.35 -26.81 -1.36
N THR A 321 -23.58 -27.59 -2.11
CA THR A 321 -22.31 -28.17 -1.64
C THR A 321 -21.26 -27.08 -1.43
N ILE A 322 -21.13 -26.14 -2.36
CA ILE A 322 -20.19 -25.00 -2.26
C ILE A 322 -20.55 -24.13 -1.05
N ASP A 323 -21.83 -23.83 -0.84
CA ASP A 323 -22.31 -23.06 0.31
C ASP A 323 -21.99 -23.75 1.64
N ALA A 324 -22.13 -25.08 1.70
CA ALA A 324 -21.75 -25.87 2.86
C ALA A 324 -20.23 -25.83 3.10
N PHE A 325 -19.43 -25.98 2.04
CA PHE A 325 -17.97 -25.99 2.14
C PHE A 325 -17.39 -24.62 2.50
N ASN A 326 -18.04 -23.52 2.08
CA ASN A 326 -17.68 -22.15 2.45
C ASN A 326 -17.93 -21.80 3.92
N LYS A 327 -18.71 -22.60 4.65
CA LYS A 327 -18.85 -22.46 6.11
C LYS A 327 -17.66 -23.05 6.88
N THR A 328 -16.82 -23.85 6.22
CA THR A 328 -15.66 -24.51 6.83
C THR A 328 -14.36 -23.90 6.31
N SER A 329 -13.29 -24.00 7.11
CA SER A 329 -11.92 -23.61 6.71
C SER A 329 -11.12 -24.76 6.10
N SER A 330 -11.73 -25.93 5.93
CA SER A 330 -11.05 -27.10 5.36
C SER A 330 -10.63 -26.84 3.91
N PRO A 331 -9.47 -27.36 3.48
CA PRO A 331 -9.05 -27.29 2.08
C PRO A 331 -10.04 -28.05 1.20
N ILE A 332 -10.20 -27.61 -0.05
CA ILE A 332 -11.14 -28.22 -1.01
C ILE A 332 -10.38 -28.75 -2.22
N VAL A 333 -10.73 -29.95 -2.65
CA VAL A 333 -10.22 -30.62 -3.84
C VAL A 333 -11.33 -30.69 -4.89
N VAL A 334 -11.09 -30.13 -6.07
CA VAL A 334 -11.99 -30.19 -7.22
C VAL A 334 -11.47 -31.23 -8.21
N ILE A 335 -12.23 -32.29 -8.40
CA ILE A 335 -11.87 -33.43 -9.27
C ILE A 335 -12.78 -33.40 -10.48
N GLY A 336 -12.22 -33.64 -11.65
CA GLY A 336 -13.01 -33.79 -12.87
C GLY A 336 -12.12 -33.99 -14.08
N GLU A 337 -12.72 -34.44 -15.17
CA GLU A 337 -12.02 -34.56 -16.45
C GLU A 337 -11.48 -33.21 -16.94
N GLU A 338 -10.57 -33.26 -17.91
CA GLU A 338 -10.05 -32.06 -18.54
C GLU A 338 -11.20 -31.25 -19.19
N GLY A 339 -11.18 -29.92 -19.00
CA GLY A 339 -12.21 -29.04 -19.54
C GLY A 339 -13.57 -29.07 -18.84
N THR A 340 -13.72 -29.67 -17.66
CA THR A 340 -15.00 -29.70 -16.93
C THR A 340 -15.39 -28.39 -16.24
N GLY A 341 -14.47 -27.44 -16.12
CA GLY A 341 -14.69 -26.14 -15.47
C GLY A 341 -14.11 -26.00 -14.06
N LYS A 342 -13.06 -26.76 -13.72
CA LYS A 342 -12.46 -26.80 -12.38
C LYS A 342 -12.04 -25.42 -11.84
N GLU A 343 -11.47 -24.57 -12.70
CA GLU A 343 -11.04 -23.21 -12.34
C GLU A 343 -12.23 -22.28 -12.06
N GLN A 344 -13.32 -22.43 -12.82
CA GLN A 344 -14.56 -21.67 -12.63
C GLN A 344 -15.22 -22.03 -11.30
N VAL A 345 -15.23 -23.31 -10.93
CA VAL A 345 -15.71 -23.77 -9.61
C VAL A 345 -14.84 -23.20 -8.50
N ALA A 346 -13.51 -23.20 -8.64
CA ALA A 346 -12.61 -22.60 -7.67
C ALA A 346 -12.86 -21.08 -7.52
N GLY A 347 -13.08 -20.38 -8.64
CA GLY A 347 -13.46 -18.97 -8.66
C GLY A 347 -14.80 -18.71 -7.95
N LEU A 348 -15.80 -19.58 -8.14
CA LEU A 348 -17.11 -19.46 -7.48
C LEU A 348 -17.02 -19.71 -5.97
N ILE A 349 -16.24 -20.72 -5.55
CA ILE A 349 -15.94 -20.97 -4.14
C ILE A 349 -15.32 -19.70 -3.52
N TYR A 350 -14.36 -19.08 -4.20
CA TYR A 350 -13.71 -17.86 -3.76
C TYR A 350 -14.68 -16.66 -3.66
N THR A 351 -15.47 -16.40 -4.71
CA THR A 351 -16.38 -15.23 -4.76
C THR A 351 -17.49 -15.29 -3.72
N GLN A 352 -17.83 -16.49 -3.23
CA GLN A 352 -18.82 -16.74 -2.18
C GLN A 352 -18.17 -16.95 -0.79
N SER A 353 -16.85 -16.88 -0.69
CA SER A 353 -16.12 -17.09 0.56
C SER A 353 -16.03 -15.81 1.41
N ARG A 354 -15.70 -15.97 2.70
CA ARG A 354 -15.40 -14.84 3.60
C ARG A 354 -14.16 -14.04 3.19
N LEU A 355 -13.26 -14.64 2.41
CA LEU A 355 -12.01 -14.04 1.94
C LEU A 355 -12.15 -13.43 0.54
N GLN A 356 -13.39 -13.18 0.07
CA GLN A 356 -13.68 -12.61 -1.26
C GLN A 356 -13.07 -11.21 -1.50
N ASN A 357 -12.63 -10.52 -0.45
CA ASN A 357 -11.99 -9.21 -0.53
C ASN A 357 -10.45 -9.30 -0.61
N ASN A 358 -9.88 -10.50 -0.42
CA ASN A 358 -8.44 -10.75 -0.45
C ASN A 358 -8.04 -11.43 -1.77
N PRO A 359 -6.79 -11.32 -2.23
CA PRO A 359 -6.36 -11.89 -3.51
C PRO A 359 -6.70 -13.38 -3.72
N PHE A 360 -7.20 -13.70 -4.92
CA PHE A 360 -7.29 -15.07 -5.44
C PHE A 360 -6.03 -15.40 -6.25
N ILE A 361 -5.21 -16.31 -5.74
CA ILE A 361 -3.90 -16.66 -6.31
C ILE A 361 -4.00 -18.01 -7.00
N VAL A 362 -3.82 -18.04 -8.32
CA VAL A 362 -3.81 -19.27 -9.12
C VAL A 362 -2.37 -19.68 -9.42
N ILE A 363 -2.02 -20.89 -9.02
CA ILE A 363 -0.71 -21.50 -9.23
C ILE A 363 -0.88 -22.69 -10.17
N ASP A 364 -0.55 -22.52 -11.43
CA ASP A 364 -0.63 -23.53 -12.49
C ASP A 364 0.71 -24.24 -12.68
N PHE A 365 0.80 -25.47 -12.17
CA PHE A 365 2.01 -26.27 -12.22
C PHE A 365 2.36 -26.77 -13.63
N ALA A 366 1.41 -26.80 -14.57
CA ALA A 366 1.70 -27.15 -15.96
C ALA A 366 2.55 -26.08 -16.68
N LEU A 367 2.55 -24.85 -16.16
CA LEU A 367 3.30 -23.71 -16.72
C LEU A 367 4.55 -23.36 -15.90
N MET A 368 4.90 -24.16 -14.88
CA MET A 368 6.03 -23.89 -14.00
C MET A 368 7.35 -24.46 -14.53
N ASN A 369 8.42 -23.68 -14.37
CA ASN A 369 9.80 -24.11 -14.60
C ASN A 369 10.58 -24.13 -13.27
N ASP A 370 11.83 -24.61 -13.29
CA ASP A 370 12.64 -24.75 -12.07
C ASP A 370 12.96 -23.41 -11.38
N LYS A 371 13.06 -22.31 -12.14
CA LYS A 371 13.25 -20.97 -11.56
C LYS A 371 12.02 -20.54 -10.77
N HIS A 372 10.83 -20.76 -11.32
CA HIS A 372 9.56 -20.41 -10.66
C HIS A 372 9.29 -21.33 -9.46
N TRP A 373 9.68 -22.60 -9.55
CA TRP A 373 9.64 -23.52 -8.42
C TRP A 373 10.53 -23.03 -7.26
N SER A 374 11.75 -22.58 -7.57
CA SER A 374 12.65 -22.00 -6.58
C SER A 374 12.09 -20.72 -5.97
N PHE A 375 11.44 -19.86 -6.76
CA PHE A 375 10.73 -18.69 -6.23
C PHE A 375 9.60 -19.07 -5.27
N LEU A 376 8.76 -20.05 -5.65
CA LEU A 376 7.64 -20.49 -4.83
C LEU A 376 8.08 -21.07 -3.48
N THR A 377 9.21 -21.79 -3.46
CA THR A 377 9.67 -22.54 -2.29
C THR A 377 10.70 -21.81 -1.42
N ASN A 378 11.58 -20.98 -2.00
CA ASN A 378 12.74 -20.42 -1.31
C ASN A 378 12.67 -18.90 -1.10
N HIS A 379 11.74 -18.19 -1.75
CA HIS A 379 11.65 -16.74 -1.62
C HIS A 379 10.70 -16.35 -0.47
N TYR A 380 11.07 -15.35 0.33
CA TYR A 380 10.26 -14.91 1.48
C TYR A 380 8.91 -14.30 1.05
N ASN A 381 8.86 -13.62 -0.09
CA ASN A 381 7.66 -13.01 -0.69
C ASN A 381 6.86 -13.97 -1.60
N THR A 382 6.81 -15.25 -1.24
CA THR A 382 6.03 -16.26 -1.97
C THR A 382 4.57 -16.24 -1.52
N PRO A 383 3.60 -16.52 -2.42
CA PRO A 383 2.20 -16.73 -2.05
C PRO A 383 1.98 -17.73 -0.90
N LEU A 384 2.91 -18.67 -0.69
CA LEU A 384 2.83 -19.65 0.39
C LEU A 384 3.11 -19.06 1.78
N ASN A 385 3.76 -17.89 1.86
CA ASN A 385 4.06 -17.23 3.12
C ASN A 385 3.01 -16.21 3.53
N ASP A 386 2.23 -15.70 2.58
CA ASP A 386 1.12 -14.78 2.82
C ASP A 386 0.02 -15.41 3.68
N ASN A 387 -0.82 -14.58 4.29
CA ASN A 387 -1.94 -14.99 5.15
C ASN A 387 -3.24 -14.35 4.68
N GLY A 388 -4.37 -15.02 4.91
CA GLY A 388 -5.70 -14.53 4.59
C GLY A 388 -6.07 -14.57 3.10
N ASN A 389 -5.25 -15.17 2.25
CA ASN A 389 -5.50 -15.28 0.81
C ASN A 389 -6.25 -16.56 0.46
N THR A 390 -6.79 -16.61 -0.78
CA THR A 390 -7.30 -17.86 -1.36
C THR A 390 -6.32 -18.35 -2.41
N ILE A 391 -5.72 -19.52 -2.19
CA ILE A 391 -4.69 -20.09 -3.06
C ILE A 391 -5.28 -21.31 -3.79
N TYR A 392 -5.28 -21.26 -5.11
CA TYR A 392 -5.74 -22.33 -5.99
C TYR A 392 -4.56 -22.98 -6.71
N PHE A 393 -4.27 -24.23 -6.32
CA PHE A 393 -3.26 -25.07 -6.95
C PHE A 393 -3.87 -25.86 -8.10
N LYS A 394 -3.37 -25.61 -9.31
CA LYS A 394 -3.87 -26.17 -10.56
C LYS A 394 -2.86 -27.13 -11.19
N ASN A 395 -3.37 -28.22 -11.76
CA ASN A 395 -2.59 -29.21 -12.51
C ASN A 395 -1.47 -29.88 -11.70
N ILE A 396 -1.73 -30.20 -10.43
CA ILE A 396 -0.76 -30.76 -9.46
C ILE A 396 -0.18 -32.09 -9.94
N GLU A 397 -0.92 -32.81 -10.78
CA GLU A 397 -0.48 -34.04 -11.43
C GLU A 397 0.81 -33.87 -12.26
N HIS A 398 1.14 -32.66 -12.73
CA HIS A 398 2.36 -32.38 -13.50
C HIS A 398 3.62 -32.24 -12.66
N LEU A 399 3.49 -32.22 -11.33
CA LEU A 399 4.65 -32.16 -10.44
C LEU A 399 5.33 -33.52 -10.33
N ASP A 400 6.67 -33.55 -10.44
CA ASP A 400 7.47 -34.72 -10.09
C ASP A 400 7.30 -35.09 -8.61
N ASP A 401 7.55 -36.36 -8.26
CA ASP A 401 7.33 -36.85 -6.89
C ASP A 401 8.20 -36.13 -5.84
N ALA A 402 9.42 -35.71 -6.20
CA ALA A 402 10.29 -34.93 -5.33
C ALA A 402 9.69 -33.54 -5.03
N LYS A 403 9.25 -32.83 -6.07
CA LYS A 403 8.62 -31.52 -5.97
C LYS A 403 7.30 -31.60 -5.20
N PHE A 404 6.48 -32.62 -5.47
CA PHE A 404 5.25 -32.86 -4.73
C PHE A 404 5.50 -33.09 -3.24
N LYS A 405 6.49 -33.92 -2.87
CA LYS A 405 6.86 -34.13 -1.46
C LYS A 405 7.31 -32.85 -0.77
N GLN A 406 8.12 -32.03 -1.45
CA GLN A 406 8.60 -30.75 -0.92
C GLN A 406 7.43 -29.76 -0.70
N MET A 407 6.55 -29.58 -1.70
CA MET A 407 5.38 -28.72 -1.54
C MET A 407 4.47 -29.23 -0.41
N PHE A 408 4.23 -30.53 -0.37
CA PHE A 408 3.40 -31.13 0.66
C PHE A 408 3.97 -30.93 2.07
N SER A 409 5.29 -31.11 2.26
CA SER A 409 5.93 -30.82 3.56
C SER A 409 5.83 -29.34 3.90
N THR A 410 6.05 -28.43 2.95
CA THR A 410 5.89 -26.98 3.16
C THR A 410 4.47 -26.62 3.58
N ILE A 411 3.44 -27.19 2.95
CA ILE A 411 2.03 -26.94 3.31
C ILE A 411 1.76 -27.36 4.76
N MET A 412 2.27 -28.54 5.16
CA MET A 412 2.08 -29.10 6.50
C MET A 412 2.86 -28.33 7.58
N GLU A 413 4.16 -28.11 7.37
CA GLU A 413 5.06 -27.43 8.32
C GLU A 413 4.64 -25.99 8.55
N THR A 414 4.27 -25.27 7.49
CA THR A 414 3.86 -23.86 7.58
C THR A 414 2.38 -23.68 7.96
N ASN A 415 1.64 -24.77 8.18
CA ASN A 415 0.20 -24.74 8.43
C ASN A 415 -0.59 -23.88 7.41
N LEU A 416 -0.22 -23.97 6.12
CA LEU A 416 -0.77 -23.10 5.07
C LEU A 416 -2.31 -23.13 5.02
N CYS A 417 -2.91 -24.32 5.18
CA CYS A 417 -4.37 -24.50 5.14
C CYS A 417 -5.11 -23.85 6.32
N LYS A 418 -4.43 -23.48 7.41
CA LYS A 418 -5.03 -22.72 8.52
C LYS A 418 -4.93 -21.21 8.30
N ARG A 419 -3.86 -20.75 7.65
CA ARG A 419 -3.57 -19.33 7.39
C ARG A 419 -4.30 -18.81 6.16
N ASN A 420 -4.53 -19.67 5.17
CA ASN A 420 -5.14 -19.35 3.88
C ASN A 420 -6.23 -20.36 3.53
N ARG A 421 -7.16 -19.94 2.66
CA ARG A 421 -8.11 -20.86 2.06
C ARG A 421 -7.44 -21.55 0.86
N VAL A 422 -7.27 -22.87 0.96
CA VAL A 422 -6.54 -23.63 -0.07
C VAL A 422 -7.50 -24.47 -0.90
N LEU A 423 -7.37 -24.35 -2.22
CA LEU A 423 -8.11 -25.09 -3.23
C LEU A 423 -7.12 -25.88 -4.08
N PHE A 424 -7.44 -27.12 -4.39
CA PHE A 424 -6.64 -27.97 -5.27
C PHE A 424 -7.50 -28.45 -6.43
N SER A 425 -6.93 -28.59 -7.63
CA SER A 425 -7.60 -29.32 -8.72
C SER A 425 -6.80 -30.52 -9.19
N PHE A 426 -7.53 -31.56 -9.56
CA PHE A 426 -7.00 -32.79 -10.13
C PHE A 426 -7.77 -33.19 -11.39
N THR A 427 -7.03 -33.57 -12.43
CA THR A 427 -7.61 -34.20 -13.61
C THR A 427 -7.78 -35.69 -13.38
N SER A 428 -9.02 -36.17 -13.51
CA SER A 428 -9.36 -37.59 -13.36
C SER A 428 -9.91 -38.15 -14.66
N ASN A 429 -9.41 -39.32 -15.06
CA ASN A 429 -9.99 -40.09 -16.16
C ASN A 429 -10.97 -41.13 -15.60
N PRO A 430 -12.16 -41.31 -16.19
CA PRO A 430 -13.23 -42.16 -15.65
C PRO A 430 -12.86 -43.65 -15.58
N GLN A 431 -11.82 -44.08 -16.31
CA GLN A 431 -11.32 -45.47 -16.35
C GLN A 431 -10.09 -45.69 -15.46
N ARG A 432 -9.50 -44.65 -14.88
CA ARG A 432 -8.29 -44.74 -14.03
C ARG A 432 -8.66 -44.47 -12.58
N GLN A 433 -8.02 -45.18 -11.66
CA GLN A 433 -8.16 -44.91 -10.23
C GLN A 433 -7.63 -43.50 -9.92
N LEU A 434 -8.22 -42.84 -8.90
CA LEU A 434 -7.74 -41.54 -8.41
C LEU A 434 -6.22 -41.57 -8.21
N PRO A 435 -5.48 -40.56 -8.73
CA PRO A 435 -4.03 -40.51 -8.58
C PRO A 435 -3.61 -40.60 -7.11
N ASP A 436 -2.52 -41.31 -6.81
CA ASP A 436 -2.08 -41.51 -5.42
C ASP A 436 -1.72 -40.21 -4.71
N LYS A 437 -1.25 -39.20 -5.47
CA LYS A 437 -1.04 -37.82 -4.99
C LYS A 437 -2.33 -37.18 -4.47
N CYS A 438 -3.45 -37.41 -5.17
CA CYS A 438 -4.77 -36.88 -4.78
C CYS A 438 -5.27 -37.55 -3.50
N LYS A 439 -5.19 -38.89 -3.41
CA LYS A 439 -5.56 -39.63 -2.19
C LYS A 439 -4.76 -39.17 -0.97
N ARG A 440 -3.46 -38.93 -1.15
CA ARG A 440 -2.59 -38.45 -0.07
C ARG A 440 -3.00 -37.07 0.44
N LEU A 441 -3.25 -36.11 -0.46
CA LEU A 441 -3.76 -34.79 -0.07
C LEU A 441 -5.10 -34.89 0.65
N MET A 442 -6.03 -35.70 0.13
CA MET A 442 -7.36 -35.84 0.73
C MET A 442 -7.30 -36.41 2.14
N ASN A 443 -6.52 -37.47 2.36
CA ASN A 443 -6.42 -38.12 3.66
C ASN A 443 -5.63 -37.27 4.67
N ASP A 444 -4.47 -36.73 4.27
CA ASP A 444 -3.55 -36.09 5.21
C ASP A 444 -3.96 -34.63 5.53
N LEU A 445 -4.60 -33.93 4.59
CA LEU A 445 -5.09 -32.55 4.78
C LEU A 445 -6.59 -32.47 5.12
N SER A 446 -7.29 -33.62 5.23
CA SER A 446 -8.73 -33.69 5.46
C SER A 446 -9.54 -32.84 4.45
N CYS A 447 -9.17 -32.92 3.17
CA CYS A 447 -9.80 -32.11 2.13
C CYS A 447 -11.26 -32.52 1.87
N LEU A 448 -12.12 -31.53 1.65
CA LEU A 448 -13.46 -31.74 1.12
C LEU A 448 -13.38 -31.92 -0.40
N SER A 449 -14.10 -32.88 -0.98
CA SER A 449 -14.05 -33.17 -2.42
C SER A 449 -15.30 -32.72 -3.16
N ILE A 450 -15.12 -32.03 -4.29
CA ILE A 450 -16.16 -31.76 -5.28
C ILE A 450 -15.81 -32.54 -6.55
N ASN A 451 -16.71 -33.41 -6.99
CA ASN A 451 -16.54 -34.15 -8.24
C ASN A 451 -17.39 -33.50 -9.34
N LEU A 452 -16.76 -33.11 -10.44
CA LEU A 452 -17.44 -32.50 -11.58
C LEU A 452 -17.76 -33.56 -12.62
N GLU A 453 -19.04 -33.57 -13.01
CA GLU A 453 -19.50 -34.47 -14.06
C GLU A 453 -19.03 -34.01 -15.45
N PRO A 454 -18.63 -34.95 -16.31
CA PRO A 454 -18.34 -34.67 -17.71
C PRO A 454 -19.55 -34.10 -18.44
N LEU A 455 -19.30 -33.24 -19.44
CA LEU A 455 -20.32 -32.58 -20.25
C LEU A 455 -21.28 -33.57 -20.92
N ARG A 456 -20.80 -34.77 -21.28
CA ARG A 456 -21.61 -35.86 -21.84
C ARG A 456 -22.70 -36.39 -20.90
N ASN A 457 -22.60 -36.19 -19.59
CA ASN A 457 -23.62 -36.59 -18.61
C ASN A 457 -24.62 -35.46 -18.31
N ARG A 458 -24.28 -34.21 -18.67
CA ARG A 458 -25.10 -33.00 -18.48
C ARG A 458 -25.54 -32.37 -19.80
N ARG A 459 -25.98 -33.20 -20.75
CA ARG A 459 -26.39 -32.77 -22.11
C ARG A 459 -27.60 -31.83 -22.10
N GLU A 460 -28.41 -31.91 -21.04
CA GLU A 460 -29.58 -31.07 -20.84
C GLU A 460 -29.23 -29.59 -20.61
N GLU A 461 -28.02 -29.32 -20.10
CA GLU A 461 -27.52 -27.95 -19.87
C GLU A 461 -26.94 -27.32 -21.15
N LEU A 462 -26.64 -28.12 -22.18
CA LEU A 462 -25.99 -27.64 -23.41
C LEU A 462 -26.73 -26.49 -24.12
N PRO A 463 -28.08 -26.48 -24.25
CA PRO A 463 -28.78 -25.35 -24.87
C PRO A 463 -28.52 -24.04 -24.13
N SER A 464 -28.72 -24.04 -22.81
CA SER A 464 -28.53 -22.85 -21.97
C SER A 464 -27.08 -22.38 -21.97
N LEU A 465 -26.13 -23.31 -21.84
CA LEU A 465 -24.70 -23.03 -21.97
C LEU A 465 -24.41 -22.35 -23.32
N SER A 466 -24.84 -22.97 -24.42
CA SER A 466 -24.51 -22.48 -25.75
C SER A 466 -25.11 -21.10 -26.04
N SER A 467 -26.33 -20.81 -25.59
CA SER A 467 -26.96 -19.49 -25.73
C SER A 467 -26.19 -18.37 -25.01
N ILE A 468 -25.73 -18.62 -23.77
CA ILE A 468 -24.95 -17.65 -23.00
C ILE A 468 -23.58 -17.41 -23.64
N TYR A 469 -22.95 -18.46 -24.16
CA TYR A 469 -21.66 -18.31 -24.81
C TYR A 469 -21.77 -17.59 -26.17
N ILE A 470 -22.82 -17.88 -26.94
CA ILE A 470 -23.11 -17.17 -28.20
C ILE A 470 -23.36 -15.68 -27.94
N SER A 471 -24.10 -15.31 -26.89
CA SER A 471 -24.32 -13.88 -26.58
C SER A 471 -23.01 -13.16 -26.28
N THR A 472 -22.07 -13.83 -25.60
CA THR A 472 -20.71 -13.32 -25.37
C THR A 472 -19.93 -13.18 -26.68
N LEU A 473 -19.94 -14.21 -27.52
CA LEU A 473 -19.24 -14.21 -28.81
C LEU A 473 -19.81 -13.17 -29.79
N ASN A 474 -21.12 -12.90 -29.75
CA ASN A 474 -21.75 -11.86 -30.56
C ASN A 474 -21.15 -10.48 -30.27
N VAL A 475 -20.87 -10.18 -28.99
CA VAL A 475 -20.20 -8.93 -28.59
C VAL A 475 -18.77 -8.90 -29.10
N THR A 476 -18.01 -10.00 -28.94
CA THR A 476 -16.58 -10.05 -29.31
C THR A 476 -16.35 -10.08 -30.82
N LEU A 477 -17.19 -10.79 -31.58
CA LEU A 477 -17.04 -11.00 -33.02
C LEU A 477 -17.94 -10.09 -33.86
N ALA A 478 -18.66 -9.16 -33.22
CA ALA A 478 -19.64 -8.26 -33.85
C ALA A 478 -20.69 -9.02 -34.71
N LYS A 479 -21.23 -10.11 -34.16
CA LYS A 479 -22.26 -10.95 -34.78
C LYS A 479 -23.61 -10.78 -34.08
N GLN A 480 -24.68 -11.25 -34.70
CA GLN A 480 -26.05 -11.20 -34.15
C GLN A 480 -26.73 -12.58 -34.26
N ILE A 481 -26.04 -13.62 -33.79
CA ILE A 481 -26.58 -14.99 -33.80
C ILE A 481 -27.49 -15.19 -32.59
N ILE A 482 -28.70 -15.66 -32.82
CA ILE A 482 -29.73 -15.84 -31.78
C ILE A 482 -29.57 -17.21 -31.10
N GLY A 483 -29.20 -18.25 -31.85
CA GLY A 483 -29.03 -19.59 -31.31
C GLY A 483 -28.95 -20.68 -32.38
N PHE A 484 -29.38 -21.88 -32.02
CA PHE A 484 -29.40 -23.07 -32.89
C PHE A 484 -30.79 -23.36 -33.43
N GLU A 485 -30.87 -23.94 -34.63
CA GLU A 485 -32.07 -24.65 -35.09
C GLU A 485 -32.26 -25.94 -34.26
N SER A 486 -33.50 -26.45 -34.18
CA SER A 486 -33.81 -27.65 -33.39
C SER A 486 -32.93 -28.85 -33.76
N ASP A 487 -32.73 -29.06 -35.06
CA ASP A 487 -31.95 -30.18 -35.60
C ASP A 487 -30.44 -29.99 -35.36
N ALA A 488 -29.94 -28.76 -35.39
CA ALA A 488 -28.55 -28.43 -35.04
C ALA A 488 -28.27 -28.67 -33.55
N MET A 489 -29.20 -28.31 -32.69
CA MET A 489 -29.09 -28.56 -31.24
C MET A 489 -29.11 -30.06 -30.91
N ALA A 490 -29.95 -30.84 -31.61
CA ALA A 490 -29.99 -32.29 -31.45
C ALA A 490 -28.63 -32.94 -31.80
N LEU A 491 -27.96 -32.46 -32.86
CA LEU A 491 -26.61 -32.91 -33.22
C LEU A 491 -25.58 -32.56 -32.13
N MET A 492 -25.67 -31.36 -31.55
CA MET A 492 -24.79 -30.94 -30.45
C MET A 492 -24.99 -31.78 -29.18
N GLN A 493 -26.23 -32.18 -28.88
CA GLN A 493 -26.54 -33.07 -27.74
C GLN A 493 -26.12 -34.51 -27.96
N ALA A 494 -26.17 -35.00 -29.20
CA ALA A 494 -25.77 -36.36 -29.56
C ALA A 494 -24.24 -36.56 -29.61
N PHE A 495 -23.46 -35.48 -29.58
CA PHE A 495 -22.00 -35.53 -29.71
C PHE A 495 -21.30 -36.00 -28.43
N GLU A 496 -20.21 -36.77 -28.59
CA GLU A 496 -19.36 -37.24 -27.49
C GLU A 496 -18.32 -36.16 -27.14
N TRP A 497 -18.66 -35.32 -26.17
CA TRP A 497 -17.82 -34.20 -25.69
C TRP A 497 -16.62 -34.65 -24.84
N ASN A 498 -15.64 -35.31 -25.48
CA ASN A 498 -14.48 -35.92 -24.82
C ASN A 498 -13.53 -34.90 -24.14
N GLN A 499 -13.48 -33.64 -24.60
CA GLN A 499 -12.73 -32.56 -23.92
C GLN A 499 -13.67 -31.52 -23.26
N ASN A 500 -14.90 -31.91 -22.95
CA ASN A 500 -15.87 -31.16 -22.17
C ASN A 500 -16.06 -29.71 -22.67
N LEU A 501 -16.05 -28.71 -21.76
CA LEU A 501 -16.30 -27.31 -22.09
C LEU A 501 -15.18 -26.67 -22.92
N THR A 502 -13.94 -27.17 -22.82
CA THR A 502 -12.84 -26.70 -23.67
C THR A 502 -13.14 -27.00 -25.13
N GLN A 503 -13.66 -28.20 -25.41
CA GLN A 503 -14.10 -28.60 -26.74
C GLN A 503 -15.29 -27.77 -27.22
N LEU A 504 -16.31 -27.65 -26.37
CA LEU A 504 -17.52 -26.89 -26.67
C LEU A 504 -17.18 -25.44 -27.04
N LYS A 505 -16.28 -24.80 -26.29
CA LYS A 505 -15.80 -23.44 -26.56
C LYS A 505 -15.21 -23.31 -27.97
N ARG A 506 -14.32 -24.22 -28.35
CA ARG A 506 -13.68 -24.25 -29.66
C ARG A 506 -14.71 -24.41 -30.78
N VAL A 507 -15.61 -25.39 -30.63
CA VAL A 507 -16.67 -25.69 -31.60
C VAL A 507 -17.62 -24.49 -31.76
N LEU A 508 -18.11 -23.91 -30.65
CA LEU A 508 -19.00 -22.74 -30.69
C LEU A 508 -18.32 -21.52 -31.33
N GLN A 509 -17.04 -21.27 -31.04
CA GLN A 509 -16.29 -20.19 -31.66
C GLN A 509 -16.17 -20.38 -33.19
N GLN A 510 -15.91 -21.61 -33.65
CA GLN A 510 -15.87 -21.93 -35.07
C GLN A 510 -17.23 -21.76 -35.73
N LEU A 511 -18.30 -22.25 -35.09
CA LEU A 511 -19.67 -22.12 -35.60
C LEU A 511 -20.08 -20.66 -35.76
N VAL A 512 -19.93 -19.83 -34.72
CA VAL A 512 -20.29 -18.40 -34.78
C VAL A 512 -19.47 -17.64 -35.84
N THR A 513 -18.23 -18.06 -36.08
CA THR A 513 -17.37 -17.44 -37.10
C THR A 513 -17.87 -17.75 -38.51
N VAL A 514 -18.21 -19.01 -38.77
CA VAL A 514 -18.64 -19.51 -40.10
C VAL A 514 -20.08 -19.11 -40.42
N THR A 515 -20.96 -19.08 -39.42
CA THR A 515 -22.37 -18.77 -39.62
C THR A 515 -22.57 -17.31 -40.03
N THR A 516 -23.36 -17.11 -41.09
CA THR A 516 -23.77 -15.80 -41.61
C THR A 516 -25.24 -15.50 -41.38
N THR A 517 -26.00 -16.47 -40.90
CA THR A 517 -27.45 -16.33 -40.62
C THR A 517 -27.73 -16.18 -39.12
N PRO A 518 -28.91 -15.68 -38.71
CA PRO A 518 -29.24 -15.51 -37.30
C PRO A 518 -29.35 -16.82 -36.50
N TYR A 519 -29.54 -17.97 -37.16
CA TYR A 519 -29.61 -19.28 -36.52
C TYR A 519 -28.56 -20.22 -37.11
N ILE A 520 -27.86 -20.97 -36.27
CA ILE A 520 -26.89 -21.98 -36.70
C ILE A 520 -27.65 -23.19 -37.25
N LYS A 521 -27.41 -23.48 -38.53
CA LYS A 521 -28.08 -24.57 -39.26
C LYS A 521 -27.47 -25.94 -38.95
N ALA A 522 -28.27 -27.00 -39.11
CA ALA A 522 -27.82 -28.36 -38.89
C ALA A 522 -26.63 -28.77 -39.79
N GLU A 523 -26.61 -28.30 -41.04
CA GLU A 523 -25.50 -28.57 -41.98
C GLU A 523 -24.17 -27.96 -41.52
N GLU A 524 -24.20 -26.75 -40.95
CA GLU A 524 -23.02 -26.04 -40.45
C GLU A 524 -22.50 -26.73 -39.18
N ALA A 525 -23.42 -27.08 -38.28
CA ALA A 525 -23.12 -27.86 -37.07
C ALA A 525 -22.47 -29.21 -37.41
N ALA A 526 -23.07 -29.97 -38.34
CA ALA A 526 -22.56 -31.28 -38.77
C ALA A 526 -21.13 -31.18 -39.34
N ARG A 527 -20.86 -30.19 -40.20
CA ARG A 527 -19.54 -29.99 -40.81
C ARG A 527 -18.45 -29.71 -39.77
N VAL A 528 -18.73 -28.85 -38.80
CA VAL A 528 -17.75 -28.52 -37.74
C VAL A 528 -17.55 -29.71 -36.79
N LEU A 529 -18.62 -30.40 -36.41
CA LEU A 529 -18.54 -31.58 -35.55
C LEU A 529 -17.79 -32.74 -36.22
N ASP A 530 -17.96 -32.96 -37.53
CA ASP A 530 -17.21 -33.96 -38.28
C ASP A 530 -15.73 -33.60 -38.44
N TYR A 531 -15.42 -32.31 -38.62
CA TYR A 531 -14.04 -31.83 -38.62
C TYR A 531 -13.37 -32.07 -37.26
N GLU A 532 -14.08 -31.76 -36.17
CA GLU A 532 -13.62 -31.97 -34.80
C GLU A 532 -13.42 -33.47 -34.49
N ARG A 533 -14.33 -34.34 -34.94
CA ARG A 533 -14.16 -35.81 -34.84
C ARG A 533 -12.88 -36.28 -35.52
N LYS A 534 -12.60 -35.80 -36.74
CA LYS A 534 -11.40 -36.19 -37.48
C LYS A 534 -10.11 -35.70 -36.80
N GLN A 535 -10.12 -34.51 -36.19
CA GLN A 535 -8.98 -34.03 -35.41
C GLN A 535 -8.78 -34.80 -34.09
N THR A 536 -9.88 -35.18 -33.43
CA THR A 536 -9.82 -35.88 -32.14
C THR A 536 -9.52 -37.38 -32.30
N ALA A 537 -9.99 -38.00 -33.39
CA ALA A 537 -9.73 -39.40 -33.72
C ALA A 537 -8.30 -39.66 -34.26
N ALA A 538 -7.58 -38.61 -34.67
CA ALA A 538 -6.18 -38.72 -35.10
C ALA A 538 -5.18 -38.83 -33.94
N ALA A 539 -5.63 -38.83 -32.68
CA ALA A 539 -4.81 -39.18 -31.53
C ALA A 539 -5.08 -40.63 -31.12
N PRO A 540 -4.32 -41.64 -31.61
CA PRO A 540 -4.33 -42.92 -30.93
C PRO A 540 -3.64 -42.75 -29.58
N ALA A 541 -4.35 -43.18 -28.53
CA ALA A 541 -3.73 -43.56 -27.28
C ALA A 541 -2.79 -44.74 -27.56
N SER A 542 -1.52 -44.45 -27.81
CA SER A 542 -0.42 -45.40 -27.70
C SER A 542 0.84 -44.63 -27.37
N GLU A 543 1.26 -44.74 -26.10
CA GLU A 543 2.67 -44.60 -25.75
C GLU A 543 3.48 -45.52 -26.68
N GLY A 544 4.38 -44.94 -27.48
CA GLY A 544 5.32 -45.67 -28.33
C GLY A 544 4.91 -45.84 -29.79
N ALA A 545 4.93 -44.76 -30.58
CA ALA A 545 5.21 -44.82 -32.01
C ALA A 545 5.57 -43.42 -32.53
N GLU A 546 6.87 -43.16 -32.71
CA GLU A 546 7.35 -42.08 -33.57
C GLU A 546 6.94 -42.37 -35.02
N ALA A 547 6.22 -41.44 -35.64
CA ALA A 547 6.35 -41.01 -37.05
C ALA A 547 5.19 -40.02 -37.33
N ALA A 548 5.36 -38.92 -38.08
CA ALA A 548 6.09 -38.89 -39.33
C ALA A 548 6.58 -37.48 -39.67
N SER A 549 7.89 -37.29 -39.57
CA SER A 549 8.67 -36.45 -40.50
C SER A 549 10.16 -36.76 -40.34
N GLY A 550 10.53 -38.03 -40.53
CA GLY A 550 11.92 -38.48 -40.47
C GLY A 550 12.01 -39.92 -40.95
N PHE A 551 12.93 -40.19 -41.87
CA PHE A 551 13.22 -41.55 -42.32
C PHE A 551 13.53 -42.45 -41.11
N ASP A 552 12.99 -43.66 -41.11
CA ASP A 552 13.21 -44.68 -40.07
C ASP A 552 14.69 -45.06 -40.03
N ILE A 553 15.43 -44.51 -39.06
CA ILE A 553 16.90 -44.62 -38.93
C ILE A 553 17.32 -46.03 -38.43
N ASN A 554 16.37 -46.90 -38.14
CA ASN A 554 16.63 -48.30 -37.74
C ASN A 554 16.81 -49.25 -38.93
N ARG A 555 16.74 -48.76 -40.17
CA ARG A 555 16.90 -49.55 -41.39
C ARG A 555 18.29 -49.39 -42.00
N THR A 556 18.73 -50.38 -42.76
CA THR A 556 20.02 -50.31 -43.46
C THR A 556 20.02 -49.17 -44.48
N LEU A 557 21.17 -48.51 -44.63
CA LEU A 557 21.37 -47.39 -45.57
C LEU A 557 20.89 -47.70 -46.99
N ASP A 558 20.97 -48.95 -47.43
CA ASP A 558 20.52 -49.37 -48.76
C ASP A 558 18.99 -49.34 -48.93
N GLU A 559 18.22 -49.65 -47.88
CA GLU A 559 16.75 -49.61 -47.91
C GLU A 559 16.23 -48.16 -47.89
N ILE A 560 16.86 -47.30 -47.08
CA ILE A 560 16.54 -45.87 -47.02
C ILE A 560 16.86 -45.20 -48.36
N ASN A 561 18.00 -45.53 -48.98
CA ASN A 561 18.36 -45.03 -50.30
C ASN A 561 17.39 -45.49 -51.39
N LYS A 562 16.82 -46.70 -51.28
CA LYS A 562 15.83 -47.23 -52.23
C LYS A 562 14.52 -46.45 -52.15
N ASP A 563 14.02 -46.20 -50.95
CA ASP A 563 12.77 -45.45 -50.75
C ASP A 563 12.88 -44.02 -51.28
N ILE A 564 14.03 -43.36 -51.03
CA ILE A 564 14.32 -42.02 -51.57
C ILE A 564 14.36 -42.03 -53.11
N VAL A 565 15.02 -43.02 -53.71
CA VAL A 565 15.10 -43.16 -55.17
C VAL A 565 13.72 -43.43 -55.76
N GLN A 566 12.89 -44.24 -55.11
CA GLN A 566 11.55 -44.60 -55.59
C GLN A 566 10.58 -43.42 -55.51
N GLN A 567 10.59 -42.68 -54.40
CA GLN A 567 9.76 -41.47 -54.23
C GLN A 567 10.11 -40.39 -55.28
N ILE A 568 11.40 -40.20 -55.57
CA ILE A 568 11.84 -39.25 -56.60
C ILE A 568 11.55 -39.78 -58.02
N LEU A 569 11.56 -41.10 -58.23
CA LEU A 569 11.16 -41.67 -59.53
C LEU A 569 9.67 -41.46 -59.81
N GLU A 570 8.83 -41.56 -58.78
CA GLU A 570 7.38 -41.30 -58.86
C GLU A 570 7.10 -39.83 -59.14
N GLU A 571 7.80 -38.90 -58.47
CA GLU A 571 7.67 -37.45 -58.74
C GLU A 571 8.07 -37.06 -60.18
N VAL A 572 9.01 -37.78 -60.78
CA VAL A 572 9.56 -37.48 -62.12
C VAL A 572 9.01 -38.46 -63.18
N ASN A 573 7.86 -39.10 -62.91
CA ASN A 573 7.15 -39.99 -63.83
C ASN A 573 8.06 -41.04 -64.50
N GLY A 574 8.96 -41.67 -63.74
CA GLY A 574 9.82 -42.76 -64.20
C GLY A 574 11.03 -42.35 -65.04
N ASN A 575 11.32 -41.05 -65.19
CA ASN A 575 12.48 -40.59 -65.98
C ASN A 575 13.79 -40.67 -65.16
N GLN A 576 14.49 -41.81 -65.29
CA GLN A 576 15.72 -42.12 -64.55
C GLN A 576 16.85 -41.09 -64.75
N THR A 577 16.92 -40.42 -65.90
CA THR A 577 17.98 -39.43 -66.17
C THR A 577 17.75 -38.15 -65.39
N MET A 578 16.50 -37.73 -65.22
CA MET A 578 16.13 -36.57 -64.42
C MET A 578 16.22 -36.88 -62.91
N ALA A 579 15.82 -38.07 -62.48
CA ALA A 579 16.01 -38.53 -61.10
C ALA A 579 17.50 -38.56 -60.71
N ALA A 580 18.37 -39.08 -61.57
CA ALA A 580 19.82 -39.10 -61.39
C ALA A 580 20.42 -37.69 -61.21
N LYS A 581 19.99 -36.75 -62.07
CA LYS A 581 20.47 -35.36 -62.00
C LYS A 581 20.00 -34.64 -60.73
N ARG A 582 18.78 -34.93 -60.25
CA ARG A 582 18.20 -34.33 -59.04
C ARG A 582 18.83 -34.87 -57.75
N LEU A 583 19.22 -36.14 -57.75
CA LEU A 583 19.90 -36.81 -56.64
C LEU A 583 21.43 -36.62 -56.64
N GLY A 584 22.01 -36.06 -57.71
CA GLY A 584 23.45 -35.84 -57.83
C GLY A 584 24.27 -37.12 -58.02
N ILE A 585 23.65 -38.21 -58.47
CA ILE A 585 24.29 -39.53 -58.67
C ILE A 585 24.24 -39.98 -60.14
N SER A 586 25.13 -40.88 -60.55
CA SER A 586 25.14 -41.40 -61.92
C SER A 586 23.95 -42.34 -62.18
N ARG A 587 23.48 -42.38 -63.44
CA ARG A 587 22.38 -43.26 -63.87
C ARG A 587 22.64 -44.75 -63.57
N THR A 588 23.90 -45.17 -63.60
CA THR A 588 24.31 -46.54 -63.28
C THR A 588 24.16 -46.87 -61.79
N THR A 589 24.29 -45.89 -60.89
CA THR A 589 24.08 -46.06 -59.45
C THR A 589 22.60 -46.22 -59.10
N ILE A 590 21.70 -45.47 -59.74
CA ILE A 590 20.25 -45.66 -59.59
C ILE A 590 19.83 -47.07 -60.02
N TRP A 591 20.35 -47.55 -61.16
CA TRP A 591 20.05 -48.91 -61.63
C TRP A 591 20.57 -49.99 -60.67
N ARG A 592 21.75 -49.78 -60.06
CA ARG A 592 22.31 -50.72 -59.07
C ARG A 592 21.48 -50.78 -57.79
N LEU A 593 21.00 -49.64 -57.29
CA LEU A 593 20.15 -49.55 -56.09
C LEU A 593 18.76 -50.19 -56.32
N LEU A 594 18.20 -50.09 -57.53
CA LEU A 594 16.93 -50.73 -57.88
C LEU A 594 17.06 -52.26 -58.03
N LYS A 595 18.23 -52.77 -58.41
CA LYS A 595 18.46 -54.20 -58.69
C LYS A 595 19.00 -55.00 -57.50
N ALA A 596 19.60 -54.35 -56.50
CA ALA A 596 20.16 -55.00 -55.31
C ALA A 596 19.12 -55.57 -54.33
N GLY A 597 17.82 -55.38 -54.61
CA GLY A 597 16.71 -55.89 -53.79
C GLY A 597 15.73 -56.79 -54.55
N GLN A 598 16.24 -57.61 -55.50
CA GLN A 598 15.51 -58.74 -56.08
C GLN A 598 16.09 -60.06 -55.59
#